data_AF-A0A3A0CNN5-F1
#
_entry.id   AF-A0A3A0CNN5-F1
#
_cell.length_a   1.000
_cell.length_b   1.000
_cell.length_c   1.000
_cell.angle_alpha   90.00
_cell.angle_beta   90.00
_cell.angle_gamma   90.00
#
_symmetry.space_group_name_H-M   'P 1'
#
loop_
_entity.id
_entity.type
_entity.pdbx_description
1 polymer ?
#
loop_
_entity_poly.entity_id
_entity_poly.type
_entity_poly.pdbx_seq_one_letter_code
_entity_poly.pdbx_strand_id
1 'polypeptide(L)'
;MRLFQTRRDEEYLKTLRERLTIAGPMGLLARAVKVSRTVEADGKKFSHCCRIDFMGLAASNLLDAGSEYVSSSVADCLEDIFKNAEILNDKGCFVKMRFLFCYPYSAYAVSRIQAESTRNRSSIDEPRYLRDFNLVEQVNQTTFFQSALVRNQTNGLEQIQIWVDKYGWTPGAVNKIIVRFTPMSPDLCMLIINDTIFCDAYLNAKKSRLAKRAAIVAPLMQIESQENRDAFEGIEDHFRYLWDHDTTLDCEDATYYQAGVPNSLMQIRPPQQIDFSKKVARLLRRNKQITEHDLNHWRFVVTRLFDRFCLDPVPTPSSESLFIACSWEKSKDQRYIPNRSARQMFEYLDQDFGLGLEKPLISVNIMEAASGDFLTRQLYARLQQSTLAIILLTMDIASLSGERFTKPNVYHELGYLMRHLDSQRLLVLCEEGVHVPSNIHDLVRVDFPKDKLALCYKDVLDWLKRANTFVPTPVIEQACRHHLKRLDRMTQAEVLTQEEVDTAKQRLKEDMEKLKKS
;
A
#
# COMPACT_ATOMS: atom_id res chain seq x y z
N MET A 1 30.22 24.18 -1.99
CA MET A 1 29.25 23.09 -2.23
C MET A 1 30.00 21.89 -2.77
N ARG A 2 29.80 20.73 -2.15
CA ARG A 2 30.45 19.47 -2.51
C ARG A 2 29.41 18.45 -2.95
N LEU A 3 29.75 17.61 -3.92
CA LEU A 3 28.88 16.53 -4.41
C LEU A 3 29.45 15.18 -4.00
N PHE A 4 28.57 14.28 -3.57
CA PHE A 4 28.84 12.87 -3.40
C PHE A 4 28.01 12.06 -4.39
N GLN A 5 28.51 10.92 -4.82
CA GLN A 5 27.85 10.17 -5.88
C GLN A 5 26.45 9.69 -5.46
N THR A 6 26.35 9.16 -4.24
CA THR A 6 25.09 8.71 -3.62
C THR A 6 25.22 8.76 -2.10
N ARG A 7 24.12 8.46 -1.39
CA ARG A 7 24.13 8.24 0.07
C ARG A 7 24.99 7.05 0.53
N ARG A 8 25.49 6.21 -0.38
CA ARG A 8 26.37 5.07 -0.06
C ARG A 8 27.85 5.35 -0.30
N ASP A 9 28.16 6.55 -0.76
CA ASP A 9 29.53 7.00 -0.99
C ASP A 9 30.33 6.93 0.33
N GLU A 10 31.48 6.24 0.31
CA GLU A 10 32.32 6.06 1.50
C GLU A 10 32.83 7.40 2.05
N GLU A 11 33.08 8.36 1.16
CA GLU A 11 33.54 9.69 1.53
C GLU A 11 32.44 10.51 2.19
N TYR A 12 31.20 10.36 1.71
CA TYR A 12 30.03 10.90 2.39
C TYR A 12 29.87 10.31 3.79
N LEU A 13 29.93 8.98 3.92
CA LEU A 13 29.78 8.31 5.22
C LEU A 13 30.89 8.71 6.20
N LYS A 14 32.13 8.84 5.74
CA LYS A 14 33.25 9.36 6.54
C LYS A 14 32.98 10.80 7.00
N THR A 15 32.57 11.67 6.08
CA THR A 15 32.23 13.07 6.38
C THR A 15 31.10 13.13 7.41
N LEU A 16 30.06 12.33 7.23
CA LEU A 16 28.91 12.26 8.13
C LEU A 16 29.32 11.81 9.54
N ARG A 17 30.16 10.76 9.64
CA ARG A 17 30.69 10.29 10.94
C ARG A 17 31.49 11.37 11.65
N GLU A 18 32.35 12.09 10.92
CA GLU A 18 33.14 13.19 11.47
C GLU A 18 32.24 14.31 12.05
N ARG A 19 31.18 14.70 11.31
CA ARG A 19 30.22 15.73 11.75
C ARG A 19 29.37 15.32 12.96
N LEU A 20 29.17 14.02 13.15
CA LEU A 20 28.42 13.48 14.30
C LEU A 20 29.29 13.24 15.53
N THR A 21 30.62 13.37 15.44
CA THR A 21 31.48 13.28 16.64
C THR A 21 31.16 14.40 17.62
N ILE A 22 31.27 14.13 18.93
CA ILE A 22 30.99 15.14 19.96
C ILE A 22 32.06 16.24 19.98
N ALA A 23 33.34 15.86 20.08
CA ALA A 23 34.45 16.78 20.31
C ALA A 23 35.47 16.84 19.16
N GLY A 24 35.15 16.27 17.99
CA GLY A 24 36.01 16.36 16.81
C GLY A 24 36.11 17.81 16.29
N PRO A 25 37.14 18.13 15.48
CA PRO A 25 37.35 19.48 14.95
C PRO A 25 36.18 19.96 14.07
N MET A 26 35.49 19.03 13.41
CA MET A 26 34.28 19.29 12.62
C MET A 26 33.01 18.76 13.31
N GLY A 27 33.12 18.34 14.58
CA GLY A 27 32.06 17.70 15.33
C GLY A 27 30.99 18.67 15.85
N LEU A 28 30.04 18.10 16.60
CA LEU A 28 28.87 18.80 17.12
C LEU A 28 29.22 19.99 18.00
N LEU A 29 30.16 19.84 18.92
CA LEU A 29 30.54 20.90 19.86
C LEU A 29 31.21 22.08 19.16
N ALA A 30 32.16 21.79 18.26
CA ALA A 30 32.94 22.81 17.55
C ALA A 30 32.06 23.70 16.66
N ARG A 31 30.94 23.15 16.17
CA ARG A 31 30.04 23.83 15.23
C ARG A 31 28.66 24.12 15.83
N ALA A 32 28.51 24.05 17.15
CA ALA A 32 27.23 24.26 17.82
C ALA A 32 26.65 25.65 17.50
N VAL A 33 25.35 25.70 17.22
CA VAL A 33 24.68 26.92 16.77
C VAL A 33 24.27 27.76 17.97
N LYS A 34 24.62 29.04 17.98
CA LYS A 34 24.21 29.98 19.03
C LYS A 34 22.69 30.13 19.06
N VAL A 35 22.08 30.02 20.25
CA VAL A 35 20.63 30.24 20.40
C VAL A 35 20.31 31.71 20.65
N SER A 36 19.12 32.15 20.24
CA SER A 36 18.66 33.53 20.42
C SER A 36 18.40 33.92 21.88
N ARG A 37 18.09 32.93 22.72
CA ARG A 37 17.89 33.09 24.17
C ARG A 37 18.54 31.93 24.89
N THR A 38 19.32 32.24 25.93
CA THR A 38 19.91 31.23 26.81
C THR A 38 18.80 30.38 27.43
N VAL A 39 18.94 29.07 27.34
CA VAL A 39 18.04 28.12 28.00
C VAL A 39 18.63 27.80 29.37
N GLU A 40 17.80 27.83 30.41
CA GLU A 40 18.20 27.42 31.76
C GLU A 40 17.44 26.15 32.13
N ALA A 41 18.16 25.10 32.51
CA ALA A 41 17.58 23.83 32.95
C ALA A 41 18.60 23.06 33.79
N ASP A 42 18.12 22.36 34.81
CA ASP A 42 18.94 21.56 35.73
C ASP A 42 20.13 22.33 36.33
N GLY A 43 19.93 23.63 36.60
CA GLY A 43 20.98 24.53 37.13
C GLY A 43 22.07 24.91 36.13
N LYS A 44 22.00 24.46 34.87
CA LYS A 44 22.94 24.78 33.80
C LYS A 44 22.35 25.82 32.85
N LYS A 45 23.23 26.63 32.25
CA LYS A 45 22.88 27.62 31.23
C LYS A 45 23.40 27.17 29.87
N PHE A 46 22.52 27.14 28.89
CA PHE A 46 22.85 26.69 27.54
C PHE A 46 22.74 27.86 26.56
N SER A 47 23.87 28.22 25.96
CA SER A 47 24.00 29.32 24.99
C SER A 47 24.11 28.83 23.55
N HIS A 48 24.29 27.52 23.35
CA HIS A 48 24.42 26.89 22.04
C HIS A 48 23.57 25.62 21.93
N CYS A 49 23.27 25.23 20.70
CA CYS A 49 22.50 24.06 20.34
C CYS A 49 23.24 23.22 19.30
N CYS A 50 23.46 21.95 19.62
CA CYS A 50 23.85 20.94 18.64
C CYS A 50 22.58 20.46 17.92
N ARG A 51 22.40 20.88 16.67
CA ARG A 51 21.19 20.68 15.89
C ARG A 51 21.35 19.52 14.91
N ILE A 52 20.41 18.58 14.91
CA ILE A 52 20.34 17.50 13.92
C ILE A 52 18.90 17.41 13.40
N ASP A 53 18.66 17.86 12.17
CA ASP A 53 17.31 17.89 11.60
C ASP A 53 17.20 16.98 10.38
N PHE A 54 16.14 16.18 10.35
CA PHE A 54 15.86 15.21 9.30
C PHE A 54 14.57 15.57 8.60
N MET A 55 14.58 15.45 7.27
CA MET A 55 13.37 15.50 6.45
C MET A 55 13.38 14.37 5.42
N GLY A 56 12.26 13.68 5.34
CA GLY A 56 12.06 12.62 4.36
C GLY A 56 12.92 11.38 4.61
N LEU A 57 13.46 10.79 3.54
CA LEU A 57 14.27 9.57 3.59
C LEU A 57 15.73 9.86 3.93
N ALA A 58 16.08 11.11 4.28
CA ALA A 58 17.47 11.43 4.57
C ALA A 58 18.05 10.70 5.77
N ALA A 59 17.17 10.26 6.66
CA ALA A 59 17.52 9.45 7.82
C ALA A 59 17.81 7.98 7.46
N SER A 60 17.70 7.55 6.19
CA SER A 60 17.92 6.14 5.81
C SER A 60 19.25 5.63 6.34
N ASN A 61 20.35 6.35 6.17
CA ASN A 61 21.66 5.89 6.64
C ASN A 61 21.80 5.78 8.17
N LEU A 62 20.91 6.43 8.91
CA LEU A 62 20.97 6.58 10.36
C LEU A 62 19.93 5.71 11.07
N LEU A 63 18.80 5.42 10.42
CA LEU A 63 17.65 4.71 10.98
C LEU A 63 17.33 3.39 10.29
N ASP A 64 17.94 3.11 9.13
CA ASP A 64 17.73 1.86 8.39
C ASP A 64 18.58 0.72 8.95
N ALA A 65 18.28 0.31 10.19
CA ALA A 65 18.90 -0.87 10.80
C ALA A 65 18.59 -2.16 10.01
N GLY A 66 17.45 -2.19 9.29
CA GLY A 66 17.03 -3.30 8.43
C GLY A 66 17.77 -3.43 7.10
N SER A 67 18.66 -2.48 6.77
CA SER A 67 19.44 -2.43 5.53
C SER A 67 18.59 -2.42 4.24
N GLU A 68 17.38 -1.84 4.30
CA GLU A 68 16.45 -1.71 3.18
C GLU A 68 16.90 -0.73 2.10
N TYR A 69 17.77 0.23 2.44
CA TYR A 69 18.31 1.27 1.58
C TYR A 69 19.83 1.38 1.71
N VAL A 70 20.42 1.06 2.85
CA VAL A 70 21.87 1.12 3.08
C VAL A 70 22.47 -0.20 3.53
N SER A 71 23.74 -0.44 3.17
CA SER A 71 24.50 -1.62 3.59
C SER A 71 25.29 -1.39 4.88
N SER A 72 25.49 -0.14 5.29
CA SER A 72 26.26 0.24 6.47
C SER A 72 25.61 1.46 7.15
N SER A 73 25.01 1.24 8.32
CA SER A 73 24.39 2.29 9.12
C SER A 73 25.44 3.10 9.88
N VAL A 74 25.12 4.36 10.18
CA VAL A 74 25.85 5.25 11.09
C VAL A 74 25.05 5.50 12.39
N ALA A 75 24.09 4.63 12.71
CA ALA A 75 23.28 4.68 13.93
C ALA A 75 24.13 4.65 15.21
N ASP A 76 25.30 4.00 15.16
CA ASP A 76 26.27 3.96 16.25
C ASP A 76 26.75 5.36 16.65
N CYS A 77 26.90 6.28 15.70
CA CYS A 77 27.24 7.68 15.98
C CYS A 77 26.12 8.40 16.73
N LEU A 78 24.85 8.14 16.40
CA LEU A 78 23.73 8.71 17.16
C LEU A 78 23.67 8.13 18.57
N GLU A 79 23.89 6.83 18.73
CA GLU A 79 23.94 6.20 20.05
C GLU A 79 25.06 6.78 20.93
N ASP A 80 26.22 7.07 20.35
CA ASP A 80 27.32 7.74 21.05
C ASP A 80 26.90 9.13 21.55
N ILE A 81 26.21 9.92 20.72
CA ILE A 81 25.67 11.23 21.12
C ILE A 81 24.71 11.09 22.31
N PHE A 82 23.80 10.11 22.29
CA PHE A 82 22.88 9.90 23.40
C PHE A 82 23.59 9.51 24.70
N LYS A 83 24.58 8.61 24.62
CA LYS A 83 25.37 8.16 25.78
C LYS A 83 26.18 9.28 26.41
N ASN A 84 26.71 10.19 25.58
CA ASN A 84 27.73 11.14 25.98
C ASN A 84 27.26 12.61 25.91
N ALA A 85 25.95 12.87 25.84
CA ALA A 85 25.42 14.23 25.74
C ALA A 85 25.72 15.12 26.95
N GLU A 86 26.03 14.55 28.11
CA GLU A 86 26.45 15.32 29.27
C GLU A 86 27.74 16.13 29.00
N ILE A 87 28.64 15.62 28.16
CA ILE A 87 29.85 16.33 27.71
C ILE A 87 29.49 17.63 26.98
N LEU A 88 28.45 17.58 26.14
CA LEU A 88 27.93 18.78 25.45
C LEU A 88 27.27 19.72 26.45
N ASN A 89 26.47 19.18 27.37
CA ASN A 89 25.76 19.97 28.37
C ASN A 89 26.71 20.76 29.28
N ASP A 90 27.82 20.16 29.70
CA ASP A 90 28.85 20.81 30.52
C ASP A 90 29.56 21.96 29.80
N LYS A 91 29.52 21.96 28.46
CA LYS A 91 30.03 23.05 27.62
C LYS A 91 28.94 24.07 27.26
N GLY A 92 27.78 24.02 27.92
CA GLY A 92 26.67 24.93 27.66
C GLY A 92 25.97 24.70 26.32
N CYS A 93 26.06 23.48 25.77
CA CYS A 93 25.40 23.05 24.55
C CYS A 93 24.33 22.01 24.85
N PHE A 94 23.11 22.17 24.35
CA PHE A 94 22.10 21.11 24.37
C PHE A 94 21.90 20.52 22.97
N VAL A 95 21.44 19.28 22.90
CA VAL A 95 21.17 18.57 21.65
C VAL A 95 19.69 18.67 21.29
N LYS A 96 19.41 19.03 20.04
CA LYS A 96 18.06 19.05 19.49
C LYS A 96 18.02 18.23 18.21
N MET A 97 17.30 17.12 18.26
CA MET A 97 17.05 16.28 17.09
C MET A 97 15.60 16.44 16.62
N ARG A 98 15.39 16.75 15.35
CA ARG A 98 14.06 16.90 14.76
C ARG A 98 13.88 15.95 13.59
N PHE A 99 12.81 15.18 13.59
CA PHE A 99 12.44 14.28 12.51
C PHE A 99 11.13 14.74 11.88
N LEU A 100 11.19 15.16 10.62
CA LEU A 100 10.03 15.48 9.81
C LEU A 100 9.83 14.37 8.78
N PHE A 101 8.99 13.40 9.13
CA PHE A 101 8.66 12.32 8.22
C PHE A 101 7.56 12.76 7.25
N CYS A 102 7.55 12.16 6.07
CA CYS A 102 6.36 12.19 5.23
C CYS A 102 5.24 11.41 5.93
N TYR A 103 4.03 11.94 5.95
CA TYR A 103 2.87 11.20 6.43
C TYR A 103 2.55 10.09 5.42
N PRO A 104 2.57 8.80 5.79
CA PRO A 104 2.47 7.70 4.84
C PRO A 104 1.19 7.66 4.00
N TYR A 105 0.09 8.21 4.54
CA TYR A 105 -1.19 8.31 3.86
C TYR A 105 -1.31 9.59 3.00
N SER A 106 -0.26 10.41 2.89
CA SER A 106 -0.28 11.55 1.98
C SER A 106 -0.31 11.08 0.52
N ALA A 107 -0.91 11.88 -0.36
CA ALA A 107 -0.90 11.65 -1.80
C ALA A 107 0.53 11.50 -2.33
N TYR A 108 1.47 12.27 -1.78
CA TYR A 108 2.89 12.15 -2.10
C TYR A 108 3.45 10.77 -1.71
N ALA A 109 3.27 10.32 -0.46
CA ALA A 109 3.73 9.00 -0.02
C ALA A 109 3.07 7.86 -0.83
N VAL A 110 1.76 7.93 -1.06
CA VAL A 110 1.02 6.94 -1.84
C VAL A 110 1.54 6.87 -3.29
N SER A 111 1.84 8.01 -3.91
CA SER A 111 2.45 8.03 -5.26
C SER A 111 3.81 7.33 -5.30
N ARG A 112 4.58 7.43 -4.21
CA ARG A 112 5.88 6.75 -4.07
C ARG A 112 5.71 5.25 -3.85
N ILE A 113 4.75 4.84 -3.01
CA ILE A 113 4.39 3.42 -2.83
C ILE A 113 3.94 2.81 -4.15
N GLN A 114 3.09 3.53 -4.90
CA GLN A 114 2.64 3.13 -6.22
C GLN A 114 3.83 3.02 -7.19
N ALA A 115 4.78 3.96 -7.13
CA ALA A 115 6.01 3.90 -7.91
C ALA A 115 6.85 2.63 -7.58
N GLU A 116 6.92 2.22 -6.31
CA GLU A 116 7.62 1.00 -5.87
C GLU A 116 6.95 -0.27 -6.41
N SER A 117 5.62 -0.38 -6.29
CA SER A 117 4.85 -1.59 -6.63
C SER A 117 4.62 -1.77 -8.14
N THR A 118 4.43 -0.68 -8.87
CA THR A 118 4.06 -0.74 -10.30
C THR A 118 5.14 -1.42 -11.13
N ARG A 119 4.72 -2.41 -11.93
CA ARG A 119 5.56 -3.12 -12.91
C ARG A 119 5.32 -2.67 -14.34
N ASN A 120 4.15 -2.09 -14.63
CA ASN A 120 3.82 -1.51 -15.94
C ASN A 120 4.31 -0.06 -16.01
N ARG A 121 5.64 0.13 -16.03
CA ARG A 121 6.27 1.44 -16.07
C ARG A 121 7.62 1.41 -16.76
N SER A 122 8.11 2.59 -17.16
CA SER A 122 9.50 2.78 -17.55
C SER A 122 10.44 2.64 -16.35
N SER A 123 11.67 2.18 -16.60
CA SER A 123 12.77 2.08 -15.61
C SER A 123 14.11 2.46 -16.24
N ILE A 124 15.15 2.62 -15.42
CA ILE A 124 16.49 3.02 -15.87
C ILE A 124 17.04 2.05 -16.91
N ASP A 125 17.00 0.75 -16.62
CA ASP A 125 17.57 -0.29 -17.49
C ASP A 125 16.65 -0.65 -18.67
N GLU A 126 15.38 -0.24 -18.61
CA GLU A 126 14.36 -0.56 -19.62
C GLU A 126 13.52 0.70 -19.94
N PRO A 127 14.10 1.71 -20.61
CA PRO A 127 13.35 2.91 -20.99
C PRO A 127 12.27 2.52 -22.02
N ARG A 128 11.00 2.69 -21.65
CA ARG A 128 9.85 2.37 -22.50
C ARG A 128 8.85 3.52 -22.52
N TYR A 129 8.30 3.80 -23.70
CA TYR A 129 7.13 4.64 -23.84
C TYR A 129 5.89 3.76 -23.79
N LEU A 130 5.17 3.80 -22.67
CA LEU A 130 3.93 3.05 -22.48
C LEU A 130 2.75 3.97 -22.81
N ARG A 131 2.12 3.76 -23.98
CA ARG A 131 0.76 4.25 -24.26
C ARG A 131 -0.24 3.17 -23.90
N ASP A 132 -0.31 2.88 -22.61
CA ASP A 132 -1.40 2.07 -22.09
C ASP A 132 -2.44 3.04 -21.51
N PHE A 133 -3.70 2.92 -21.94
CA PHE A 133 -4.79 3.71 -21.39
C PHE A 133 -5.26 3.16 -20.02
N ASN A 134 -4.70 2.03 -19.59
CA ASN A 134 -4.89 1.51 -18.25
C ASN A 134 -4.29 2.47 -17.23
N LEU A 135 -5.11 2.85 -16.25
CA LEU A 135 -4.65 3.65 -15.11
C LEU A 135 -3.70 2.81 -14.26
N VAL A 136 -2.76 3.48 -13.60
CA VAL A 136 -1.86 2.82 -12.65
C VAL A 136 -2.68 2.26 -11.49
N GLU A 137 -2.40 1.01 -11.10
CA GLU A 137 -3.08 0.32 -10.01
C GLU A 137 -3.10 1.18 -8.74
N GLN A 138 -4.27 1.24 -8.09
CA GLN A 138 -4.40 1.92 -6.80
C GLN A 138 -3.67 1.15 -5.70
N VAL A 139 -3.12 1.88 -4.73
CA VAL A 139 -2.44 1.28 -3.58
C VAL A 139 -3.50 0.72 -2.63
N ASN A 140 -3.56 -0.61 -2.52
CA ASN A 140 -4.34 -1.28 -1.48
C ASN A 140 -3.56 -1.40 -0.16
N GLN A 141 -4.23 -1.81 0.91
CA GLN A 141 -3.60 -1.96 2.23
C GLN A 141 -2.39 -2.90 2.22
N THR A 142 -2.46 -4.02 1.49
CA THR A 142 -1.34 -4.97 1.41
C THR A 142 -0.12 -4.33 0.76
N THR A 143 -0.31 -3.66 -0.39
CA THR A 143 0.76 -2.92 -1.07
C THR A 143 1.32 -1.80 -0.19
N PHE A 144 0.44 -1.10 0.54
CA PHE A 144 0.83 -0.06 1.48
C PHE A 144 1.78 -0.58 2.57
N PHE A 145 1.35 -1.60 3.32
CA PHE A 145 2.14 -2.15 4.43
C PHE A 145 3.40 -2.90 3.98
N GLN A 146 3.41 -3.45 2.76
CA GLN A 146 4.59 -4.10 2.19
C GLN A 146 5.59 -3.13 1.56
N SER A 147 5.21 -1.86 1.36
CA SER A 147 6.07 -0.87 0.73
C SER A 147 7.38 -0.65 1.49
N ALA A 148 8.45 -0.36 0.75
CA ALA A 148 9.73 -0.04 1.37
C ALA A 148 9.64 1.27 2.16
N LEU A 149 8.89 2.26 1.65
CA LEU A 149 8.65 3.52 2.36
C LEU A 149 8.08 3.30 3.77
N VAL A 150 6.94 2.60 3.88
CA VAL A 150 6.25 2.40 5.17
C VAL A 150 7.12 1.59 6.12
N ARG A 151 7.68 0.46 5.66
CA ARG A 151 8.53 -0.41 6.50
C ARG A 151 9.76 0.33 7.05
N ASN A 152 10.43 1.14 6.24
CA ASN A 152 11.57 1.91 6.70
C ASN A 152 11.21 2.96 7.74
N GLN A 153 10.09 3.65 7.52
CA GLN A 153 9.61 4.64 8.45
C GLN A 153 9.19 4.00 9.78
N THR A 154 8.51 2.86 9.76
CA THR A 154 8.12 2.13 10.98
C THR A 154 9.35 1.64 11.76
N ASN A 155 10.37 1.10 11.08
CA ASN A 155 11.62 0.68 11.72
C ASN A 155 12.36 1.87 12.34
N GLY A 156 12.41 3.00 11.63
CA GLY A 156 13.04 4.21 12.17
C GLY A 156 12.30 4.78 13.38
N LEU A 157 10.97 4.73 13.38
CA LEU A 157 10.14 5.14 14.52
C LEU A 157 10.32 4.22 15.72
N GLU A 158 10.41 2.91 15.52
CA GLU A 158 10.76 1.94 16.57
C GLU A 158 12.13 2.28 17.20
N GLN A 159 13.14 2.52 16.37
CA GLN A 159 14.48 2.88 16.85
C GLN A 159 14.49 4.22 17.62
N ILE A 160 13.74 5.21 17.14
CA ILE A 160 13.57 6.49 17.84
C ILE A 160 12.92 6.28 19.20
N GLN A 161 11.89 5.43 19.28
CA GLN A 161 11.22 5.13 20.55
C GLN A 161 12.19 4.48 21.53
N ILE A 162 12.99 3.51 21.08
CA ILE A 162 14.03 2.88 21.91
C ILE A 162 14.96 3.94 22.51
N TRP A 163 15.39 4.94 21.73
CA TRP A 163 16.23 6.02 22.25
C TRP A 163 15.49 6.95 23.22
N VAL A 164 14.25 7.32 22.93
CA VAL A 164 13.45 8.17 23.82
C VAL A 164 13.22 7.47 25.17
N ASP A 165 12.85 6.20 25.16
CA ASP A 165 12.58 5.41 26.37
C ASP A 165 13.89 5.16 27.16
N LYS A 166 15.01 4.89 26.48
CA LYS A 166 16.32 4.62 27.11
C LYS A 166 16.96 5.86 27.72
N TYR A 167 16.88 7.01 27.05
CA TYR A 167 17.63 8.23 27.45
C TYR A 167 16.74 9.34 28.01
N GLY A 168 15.41 9.23 27.92
CA GLY A 168 14.48 10.23 28.43
C GLY A 168 14.41 11.52 27.61
N TRP A 169 14.84 11.50 26.34
CA TRP A 169 14.91 12.68 25.45
C TRP A 169 13.54 13.05 24.87
N THR A 170 12.59 13.35 25.76
CA THR A 170 11.24 13.78 25.39
C THR A 170 11.25 15.23 24.88
N PRO A 171 10.19 15.71 24.19
CA PRO A 171 10.10 17.09 23.73
C PRO A 171 10.25 18.17 24.83
N GLY A 172 9.98 17.81 26.10
CA GLY A 172 10.12 18.69 27.26
C GLY A 172 11.52 18.73 27.87
N ALA A 173 12.40 17.79 27.53
CA ALA A 173 13.74 17.70 28.08
C ALA A 173 14.71 18.75 27.49
N VAL A 174 15.86 18.91 28.15
CA VAL A 174 16.98 19.75 27.69
C VAL A 174 17.47 19.24 26.34
N ASN A 175 17.97 18.01 26.35
CA ASN A 175 18.27 17.24 25.16
C ASN A 175 16.99 16.55 24.69
N LYS A 176 16.65 16.69 23.42
CA LYS A 176 15.32 16.28 22.96
C LYS A 176 15.30 15.73 21.54
N ILE A 177 14.43 14.75 21.35
CA ILE A 177 13.98 14.27 20.07
C ILE A 177 12.55 14.78 19.85
N ILE A 178 12.27 15.30 18.65
CA ILE A 178 10.94 15.74 18.26
C ILE A 178 10.59 15.07 16.93
N VAL A 179 9.47 14.36 16.88
CA VAL A 179 8.94 13.72 15.68
C VAL A 179 7.69 14.46 15.21
N ARG A 180 7.62 14.75 13.91
CA ARG A 180 6.45 15.32 13.22
C ARG A 180 6.24 14.62 11.88
N PHE A 181 5.03 14.73 11.36
CA PHE A 181 4.66 14.15 10.07
C PHE A 181 4.03 15.23 9.20
N THR A 182 4.58 15.47 8.01
CA THR A 182 3.98 16.41 7.05
C THR A 182 3.19 15.64 5.98
N PRO A 183 1.94 16.02 5.68
CA PRO A 183 1.21 15.48 4.54
C PRO A 183 1.58 16.17 3.22
N MET A 184 2.37 17.24 3.28
CA MET A 184 2.85 17.93 2.09
C MET A 184 4.03 17.19 1.47
N SER A 185 4.28 17.45 0.18
CA SER A 185 5.49 16.97 -0.47
C SER A 185 6.73 17.61 0.17
N PRO A 186 7.71 16.83 0.65
CA PRO A 186 8.99 17.37 1.11
C PRO A 186 9.89 17.81 -0.04
N ASP A 187 9.67 17.31 -1.27
CA ASP A 187 10.43 17.53 -2.53
C ASP A 187 11.91 17.11 -2.53
N LEU A 188 12.57 17.15 -1.37
CA LEU A 188 13.96 16.79 -1.16
C LEU A 188 14.13 15.96 0.12
N CYS A 189 15.11 15.07 0.14
CA CYS A 189 15.55 14.45 1.38
C CYS A 189 16.66 15.33 1.96
N MET A 190 16.58 15.69 3.24
CA MET A 190 17.55 16.58 3.86
C MET A 190 17.97 16.14 5.26
N LEU A 191 19.26 16.29 5.55
CA LEU A 191 19.87 16.21 6.86
C LEU A 191 20.62 17.51 7.16
N ILE A 192 20.23 18.22 8.21
CA ILE A 192 20.97 19.37 8.74
C ILE A 192 21.76 18.90 9.95
N ILE A 193 23.07 19.14 9.98
CA ILE A 193 23.91 19.00 11.18
C ILE A 193 24.52 20.36 11.42
N ASN A 194 24.06 21.05 12.47
CA ASN A 194 24.44 22.41 12.81
C ASN A 194 24.31 23.37 11.60
N ASP A 195 25.45 23.73 11.00
CA ASP A 195 25.63 24.67 9.91
C ASP A 195 26.02 23.99 8.58
N THR A 196 25.80 22.68 8.48
CA THR A 196 25.95 21.87 7.26
C THR A 196 24.63 21.22 6.87
N ILE A 197 24.29 21.26 5.58
CA ILE A 197 23.14 20.57 4.99
C ILE A 197 23.65 19.49 4.03
N PHE A 198 23.07 18.29 4.14
CA PHE A 198 23.18 17.23 3.15
C PHE A 198 21.80 17.00 2.52
N CYS A 199 21.67 17.19 1.21
CA CYS A 199 20.39 17.02 0.52
C CYS A 199 20.50 16.38 -0.87
N ASP A 200 19.46 15.67 -1.27
CA ASP A 200 19.28 15.11 -2.62
C ASP A 200 17.79 15.08 -3.01
N ALA A 201 17.55 14.88 -4.29
CA ALA A 201 16.21 14.87 -4.86
C ALA A 201 15.47 13.57 -4.56
N TYR A 202 14.18 13.69 -4.29
CA TYR A 202 13.29 12.54 -4.28
C TYR A 202 12.99 12.07 -5.70
N LEU A 203 13.50 10.88 -6.05
CA LEU A 203 13.21 10.25 -7.33
C LEU A 203 12.24 9.07 -7.14
N ASN A 204 11.33 8.92 -8.11
CA ASN A 204 10.49 7.74 -8.28
C ASN A 204 11.15 6.69 -9.20
N ALA A 205 12.45 6.79 -9.43
CA ALA A 205 13.19 5.94 -10.37
C ALA A 205 13.25 4.48 -9.88
N LYS A 206 13.34 3.53 -10.82
CA LYS A 206 13.63 2.12 -10.55
C LYS A 206 14.75 1.66 -11.45
N LYS A 207 15.64 0.82 -10.94
CA LYS A 207 16.71 0.20 -11.75
C LYS A 207 16.11 -0.65 -12.87
N SER A 208 15.29 -1.63 -12.51
CA SER A 208 14.40 -2.38 -13.43
C SER A 208 12.95 -2.29 -12.95
N ARG A 209 11.98 -2.45 -13.86
CA ARG A 209 10.54 -2.49 -13.55
C ARG A 209 10.15 -3.54 -12.52
N LEU A 210 10.93 -4.62 -12.39
CA LEU A 210 10.73 -5.68 -11.40
C LEU A 210 11.40 -5.40 -10.05
N ALA A 211 12.20 -4.32 -9.94
CA ALA A 211 12.82 -3.96 -8.67
C ALA A 211 11.74 -3.73 -7.60
N LYS A 212 11.98 -4.18 -6.37
CA LYS A 212 11.00 -4.06 -5.27
C LYS A 212 10.98 -2.67 -4.61
N ARG A 213 11.95 -1.81 -4.93
CA ARG A 213 12.14 -0.48 -4.31
C ARG A 213 12.52 0.57 -5.34
N ALA A 214 12.22 1.83 -5.02
CA ALA A 214 12.75 2.96 -5.76
C ALA A 214 14.28 3.06 -5.59
N ALA A 215 14.96 3.53 -6.62
CA ALA A 215 16.40 3.71 -6.66
C ALA A 215 16.79 5.04 -5.99
N ILE A 216 17.71 4.97 -5.02
CA ILE A 216 18.35 6.14 -4.41
C ILE A 216 19.70 6.33 -5.10
N VAL A 217 19.69 7.07 -6.21
CA VAL A 217 20.85 7.22 -7.12
C VAL A 217 21.15 8.67 -7.47
N ALA A 218 20.36 9.63 -6.96
CA ALA A 218 20.64 11.04 -7.15
C ALA A 218 21.94 11.42 -6.41
N PRO A 219 22.78 12.29 -6.99
CA PRO A 219 23.91 12.87 -6.29
C PRO A 219 23.45 13.59 -5.02
N LEU A 220 24.24 13.44 -3.96
CA LEU A 220 24.02 14.12 -2.69
C LEU A 220 24.85 15.39 -2.64
N MET A 221 24.22 16.50 -2.29
CA MET A 221 24.86 17.80 -2.14
C MET A 221 25.16 18.08 -0.68
N GLN A 222 26.38 18.54 -0.39
CA GLN A 222 26.77 19.14 0.88
C GLN A 222 26.90 20.65 0.72
N ILE A 223 26.22 21.38 1.60
CA ILE A 223 26.15 22.83 1.64
C ILE A 223 26.55 23.30 3.04
N GLU A 224 27.63 24.05 3.14
CA GLU A 224 28.05 24.71 4.37
C GLU A 224 27.51 26.14 4.40
N SER A 225 26.99 26.57 5.54
CA SER A 225 26.49 27.94 5.75
C SER A 225 27.56 29.00 5.42
N GLN A 226 28.83 28.72 5.75
CA GLN A 226 29.94 29.63 5.50
C GLN A 226 30.35 29.72 4.01
N GLU A 227 30.13 28.65 3.23
CA GLU A 227 30.48 28.62 1.81
C GLU A 227 29.38 29.18 0.91
N ASN A 228 28.12 28.89 1.26
CA ASN A 228 26.96 29.32 0.47
C ASN A 228 25.76 29.58 1.40
N ARG A 229 25.76 30.79 1.96
CA ARG A 229 24.77 31.21 2.94
C ARG A 229 23.35 31.24 2.39
N ASP A 230 23.14 31.78 1.19
CA ASP A 230 21.81 31.92 0.59
C ASP A 230 21.16 30.55 0.33
N ALA A 231 21.92 29.60 -0.22
CA ALA A 231 21.42 28.25 -0.43
C ALA A 231 21.13 27.54 0.90
N PHE A 232 22.00 27.72 1.90
CA PHE A 232 21.79 27.15 3.23
C PHE A 232 20.51 27.71 3.88
N GLU A 233 20.37 29.04 3.92
CA GLU A 233 19.21 29.70 4.53
C GLU A 233 17.91 29.38 3.79
N GLY A 234 17.93 29.28 2.45
CA GLY A 234 16.76 28.90 1.66
C GLY A 234 16.28 27.47 1.94
N ILE A 235 17.20 26.50 2.04
CA ILE A 235 16.84 25.11 2.36
C ILE A 235 16.41 24.98 3.82
N GLU A 236 17.08 25.68 4.75
CA GLU A 236 16.65 25.73 6.15
C GLU A 236 15.25 26.33 6.27
N ASP A 237 14.95 27.39 5.54
CA ASP A 237 13.63 28.02 5.56
C ASP A 237 12.54 27.08 5.04
N HIS A 238 12.79 26.36 3.94
CA HIS A 238 11.89 25.31 3.45
C HIS A 238 11.58 24.26 4.53
N PHE A 239 12.60 23.80 5.26
CA PHE A 239 12.38 22.90 6.39
C PHE A 239 11.50 23.52 7.47
N ARG A 240 11.75 24.78 7.86
CA ARG A 240 10.94 25.49 8.86
C ARG A 240 9.50 25.67 8.40
N TYR A 241 9.29 26.00 7.13
CA TYR A 241 7.97 26.13 6.53
C TYR A 241 7.17 24.84 6.68
N LEU A 242 7.73 23.70 6.24
CA LEU A 242 7.06 22.41 6.38
C LEU A 242 6.93 21.97 7.84
N TRP A 243 7.94 22.25 8.66
CA TRP A 243 7.95 21.91 10.09
C TRP A 243 6.79 22.57 10.83
N ASP A 244 6.55 23.86 10.59
CA ASP A 244 5.54 24.66 11.28
C ASP A 244 4.23 24.80 10.50
N HIS A 245 4.10 24.18 9.32
CA HIS A 245 2.89 24.20 8.51
C HIS A 245 1.66 23.71 9.30
N ASP A 246 0.49 24.30 9.02
CA ASP A 246 -0.76 24.04 9.74
C ASP A 246 -1.23 22.59 9.63
N THR A 247 -0.98 21.93 8.51
CA THR A 247 -1.32 20.50 8.32
C THR A 247 -0.27 19.53 8.83
N THR A 248 0.93 19.99 9.22
CA THR A 248 1.96 19.11 9.79
C THR A 248 1.52 18.63 11.18
N LEU A 249 1.49 17.32 11.34
CA LEU A 249 1.03 16.62 12.52
C LEU A 249 2.11 16.55 13.59
N ASP A 250 1.69 16.71 14.84
CA ASP A 250 2.52 16.33 15.98
C ASP A 250 2.57 14.81 16.12
N CYS A 251 3.64 14.30 16.73
CA CYS A 251 3.83 12.87 16.97
C CYS A 251 2.58 12.19 17.54
N GLU A 252 1.97 12.79 18.58
CA GLU A 252 0.80 12.24 19.27
C GLU A 252 -0.51 12.37 18.49
N ASP A 253 -0.56 13.24 17.48
CA ASP A 253 -1.68 13.31 16.53
C ASP A 253 -1.53 12.24 15.45
N ALA A 254 -0.31 12.06 14.93
CA ALA A 254 -0.01 11.16 13.83
C ALA A 254 0.13 9.68 14.22
N THR A 255 0.39 9.37 15.49
CA THR A 255 0.69 8.01 15.96
C THR A 255 -0.08 7.68 17.23
N TYR A 256 -0.09 6.39 17.61
CA TYR A 256 -0.60 5.96 18.92
C TYR A 256 0.47 6.00 20.02
N TYR A 257 1.51 6.84 19.87
CA TYR A 257 2.60 6.92 20.82
C TYR A 257 2.11 7.12 22.26
N GLN A 258 2.61 6.25 23.14
CA GLN A 258 2.42 6.29 24.57
C GLN A 258 3.76 5.98 25.23
N ALA A 259 4.21 6.88 26.11
CA ALA A 259 5.49 6.73 26.81
C ALA A 259 5.53 5.40 27.58
N GLY A 260 6.62 4.64 27.42
CA GLY A 260 6.80 3.34 28.07
C GLY A 260 5.96 2.18 27.49
N VAL A 261 5.10 2.41 26.48
CA VAL A 261 4.39 1.34 25.77
C VAL A 261 5.17 0.97 24.52
N PRO A 262 5.80 -0.22 24.45
CA PRO A 262 6.62 -0.62 23.31
C PRO A 262 5.87 -0.52 21.98
N ASN A 263 6.58 -0.12 20.92
CA ASN A 263 6.08 -0.09 19.54
C ASN A 263 4.84 0.79 19.33
N SER A 264 4.55 1.71 20.26
CA SER A 264 3.42 2.64 20.12
C SER A 264 3.73 3.77 19.13
N LEU A 265 5.00 4.19 19.02
CA LEU A 265 5.44 5.25 18.11
C LEU A 265 5.37 4.83 16.63
N MET A 266 5.64 3.57 16.32
CA MET A 266 5.60 3.06 14.95
C MET A 266 4.16 2.83 14.43
N GLN A 267 3.15 2.85 15.31
CA GLN A 267 1.75 2.71 14.93
C GLN A 267 1.21 4.06 14.47
N ILE A 268 1.18 4.27 13.16
CA ILE A 268 0.74 5.51 12.52
C ILE A 268 -0.78 5.46 12.31
N ARG A 269 -1.49 6.50 12.75
CA ARG A 269 -2.94 6.63 12.59
C ARG A 269 -3.30 6.89 11.13
N PRO A 270 -4.41 6.30 10.62
CA PRO A 270 -4.93 6.64 9.30
C PRO A 270 -5.66 8.00 9.32
N PRO A 271 -5.89 8.63 8.16
CA PRO A 271 -6.42 10.00 8.07
C PRO A 271 -7.74 10.22 8.82
N GLN A 272 -8.64 9.24 8.81
CA GLN A 272 -9.97 9.35 9.46
C GLN A 272 -9.88 9.42 10.99
N GLN A 273 -8.73 9.13 11.56
CA GLN A 273 -8.48 9.17 13.01
C GLN A 273 -7.64 10.38 13.43
N ILE A 274 -7.38 11.32 12.52
CA ILE A 274 -6.64 12.55 12.79
C ILE A 274 -7.61 13.67 13.16
N ASP A 275 -7.46 14.21 14.37
CA ASP A 275 -8.32 15.29 14.89
C ASP A 275 -7.56 16.55 15.32
N PHE A 276 -6.23 16.58 15.20
CA PHE A 276 -5.35 17.69 15.60
C PHE A 276 -5.45 18.10 17.09
N SER A 277 -6.03 17.27 17.94
CA SER A 277 -6.28 17.62 19.35
C SER A 277 -5.00 17.99 20.11
N LYS A 278 -3.89 17.30 19.84
CA LYS A 278 -2.61 17.53 20.53
C LYS A 278 -1.94 18.80 20.04
N LYS A 279 -1.94 19.04 18.73
CA LYS A 279 -1.47 20.31 18.14
C LYS A 279 -2.27 21.51 18.67
N VAL A 280 -3.60 21.42 18.75
CA VAL A 280 -4.46 22.46 19.34
C VAL A 280 -4.05 22.74 20.79
N ALA A 281 -3.93 21.70 21.62
CA ALA A 281 -3.51 21.83 23.01
C ALA A 281 -2.11 22.47 23.16
N ARG A 282 -1.20 22.24 22.21
CA ARG A 282 0.10 22.88 22.17
C ARG A 282 0.01 24.36 21.78
N LEU A 283 -0.81 24.70 20.79
CA LEU A 283 -1.01 26.09 20.34
C LEU A 283 -1.59 26.96 21.47
N LEU A 284 -2.59 26.44 22.21
CA LEU A 284 -3.14 27.08 23.41
C LEU A 284 -2.06 27.37 24.46
N ARG A 285 -1.17 26.41 24.72
CA ARG A 285 -0.07 26.59 25.67
C ARG A 285 0.92 27.68 25.24
N ARG A 286 1.09 27.91 23.93
CA ARG A 286 2.00 28.92 23.38
C ARG A 286 1.39 30.31 23.29
N ASN A 287 0.09 30.41 23.03
CA ASN A 287 -0.60 31.69 22.93
C ASN A 287 -1.92 31.66 23.70
N LYS A 288 -1.89 32.24 24.92
CA LYS A 288 -3.03 32.32 25.83
C LYS A 288 -4.13 33.30 25.35
N GLN A 289 -3.90 34.07 24.29
CA GLN A 289 -4.87 35.02 23.75
C GLN A 289 -5.85 34.39 22.75
N ILE A 290 -5.58 33.16 22.29
CA ILE A 290 -6.44 32.46 21.33
C ILE A 290 -7.67 31.91 22.05
N THR A 291 -8.87 32.17 21.51
CA THR A 291 -10.11 31.64 22.07
C THR A 291 -10.38 30.21 21.60
N GLU A 292 -11.22 29.48 22.34
CA GLU A 292 -11.66 28.13 21.93
C GLU A 292 -12.43 28.16 20.59
N HIS A 293 -13.16 29.25 20.32
CA HIS A 293 -13.86 29.46 19.05
C HIS A 293 -12.88 29.54 17.87
N ASP A 294 -11.82 30.35 18.00
CA ASP A 294 -10.79 30.49 16.95
C ASP A 294 -10.13 29.15 16.63
N LEU A 295 -9.90 28.31 17.64
CA LEU A 295 -9.28 27.00 17.48
C LEU A 295 -10.21 25.99 16.82
N ASN A 296 -11.50 26.01 17.16
CA ASN A 296 -12.47 25.14 16.50
C ASN A 296 -12.61 25.50 15.01
N HIS A 297 -12.61 26.80 14.70
CA HIS A 297 -12.58 27.28 13.32
C HIS A 297 -11.30 26.85 12.59
N TRP A 298 -10.13 27.11 13.20
CA TRP A 298 -8.84 26.69 12.65
C TRP A 298 -8.79 25.18 12.42
N ARG A 299 -9.22 24.37 13.39
CA ARG A 299 -9.26 22.91 13.30
C ARG A 299 -10.11 22.46 12.12
N PHE A 300 -11.30 23.02 11.95
CA PHE A 300 -12.17 22.71 10.81
C PHE A 300 -11.48 23.01 9.46
N VAL A 301 -10.85 24.19 9.33
CA VAL A 301 -10.14 24.59 8.11
C VAL A 301 -8.95 23.65 7.84
N VAL A 302 -8.16 23.35 8.88
CA VAL A 302 -6.97 22.51 8.78
C VAL A 302 -7.31 21.07 8.45
N THR A 303 -8.35 20.47 9.07
CA THR A 303 -8.81 19.13 8.71
C THR A 303 -9.19 19.06 7.23
N ARG A 304 -9.95 20.03 6.72
CA ARG A 304 -10.32 20.06 5.30
C ARG A 304 -9.13 20.21 4.36
N LEU A 305 -8.10 20.97 4.76
CA LEU A 305 -6.86 21.08 3.99
C LEU A 305 -6.05 19.78 4.06
N PHE A 306 -5.97 19.16 5.22
CA PHE A 306 -5.29 17.88 5.45
C PHE A 306 -5.90 16.76 4.60
N ASP A 307 -7.23 16.66 4.55
CA ASP A 307 -7.95 15.65 3.76
C ASP A 307 -7.62 15.75 2.27
N ARG A 308 -7.36 16.95 1.74
CA ARG A 308 -6.96 17.13 0.33
C ARG A 308 -5.56 16.61 0.03
N PHE A 309 -4.70 16.55 1.04
CA PHE A 309 -3.34 16.05 0.90
C PHE A 309 -3.24 14.54 1.17
N CYS A 310 -4.30 13.90 1.67
CA CYS A 310 -4.28 12.50 2.08
C CYS A 310 -5.11 11.62 1.14
N LEU A 311 -4.74 10.36 1.07
CA LEU A 311 -5.44 9.29 0.36
C LEU A 311 -5.56 8.09 1.28
N ASP A 312 -6.73 7.47 1.28
CA ASP A 312 -6.94 6.21 1.97
C ASP A 312 -6.53 5.05 1.07
N PRO A 313 -5.68 4.12 1.53
CA PRO A 313 -5.45 2.90 0.80
C PRO A 313 -6.76 2.14 0.71
N VAL A 314 -7.06 1.64 -0.49
CA VAL A 314 -8.26 0.83 -0.71
C VAL A 314 -8.15 -0.39 0.21
N PRO A 315 -9.19 -0.73 0.99
CA PRO A 315 -9.19 -1.93 1.80
C PRO A 315 -8.80 -3.13 0.95
N THR A 316 -7.81 -3.92 1.39
CA THR A 316 -7.60 -5.21 0.74
C THR A 316 -8.83 -6.06 1.04
N PRO A 317 -9.53 -6.61 0.03
CA PRO A 317 -10.66 -7.49 0.27
C PRO A 317 -10.21 -8.65 1.18
N SER A 318 -10.86 -8.82 2.34
CA SER A 318 -10.56 -9.89 3.31
C SER A 318 -11.09 -11.26 2.86
N SER A 319 -11.89 -11.26 1.81
CA SER A 319 -12.40 -12.41 1.08
C SER A 319 -12.55 -12.01 -0.39
N GLU A 320 -12.41 -12.97 -1.30
CA GLU A 320 -12.76 -12.73 -2.71
C GLU A 320 -14.30 -12.76 -2.83
N SER A 321 -14.86 -11.93 -3.70
CA SER A 321 -16.27 -11.95 -4.08
C SER A 321 -16.36 -12.34 -5.55
N LEU A 322 -16.90 -13.52 -5.83
CA LEU A 322 -17.06 -14.04 -7.19
C LEU A 322 -18.49 -13.83 -7.65
N PHE A 323 -18.67 -13.16 -8.78
CA PHE A 323 -19.98 -12.99 -9.40
C PHE A 323 -20.17 -13.90 -10.61
N ILE A 324 -21.30 -14.62 -10.65
CA ILE A 324 -21.68 -15.45 -11.79
C ILE A 324 -22.74 -14.70 -12.61
N ALA A 325 -22.32 -14.14 -13.75
CA ALA A 325 -23.23 -13.55 -14.72
C ALA A 325 -23.87 -14.66 -15.55
N CYS A 326 -25.21 -14.73 -15.56
CA CYS A 326 -25.95 -15.82 -16.18
C CYS A 326 -27.34 -15.42 -16.66
N SER A 327 -27.91 -16.26 -17.51
CA SER A 327 -29.29 -16.13 -17.95
C SER A 327 -30.25 -16.76 -16.92
N TRP A 328 -31.48 -16.28 -16.91
CA TRP A 328 -32.55 -16.83 -16.08
C TRP A 328 -33.53 -17.68 -16.89
N GLU A 329 -34.03 -18.76 -16.29
CA GLU A 329 -35.08 -19.61 -16.81
C GLU A 329 -36.31 -19.59 -15.91
N LYS A 330 -37.48 -19.93 -16.47
CA LYS A 330 -38.73 -19.94 -15.70
C LYS A 330 -38.88 -21.29 -14.99
N SER A 331 -38.90 -21.25 -13.66
CA SER A 331 -39.17 -22.42 -12.82
C SER A 331 -40.63 -22.89 -12.95
N LYS A 332 -40.90 -24.12 -12.49
CA LYS A 332 -42.25 -24.70 -12.38
C LYS A 332 -43.20 -23.80 -11.57
N ASP A 333 -42.67 -23.12 -10.56
CA ASP A 333 -43.41 -22.19 -9.68
C ASP A 333 -43.54 -20.77 -10.26
N GLN A 334 -43.35 -20.60 -11.58
CA GLN A 334 -43.44 -19.32 -12.30
C GLN A 334 -42.42 -18.24 -11.88
N ARG A 335 -41.45 -18.56 -11.01
CA ARG A 335 -40.32 -17.69 -10.65
C ARG A 335 -39.19 -17.80 -11.67
N TYR A 336 -38.46 -16.71 -11.91
CA TYR A 336 -37.25 -16.73 -12.71
C TYR A 336 -36.07 -17.12 -11.82
N ILE A 337 -35.35 -18.16 -12.19
CA ILE A 337 -34.18 -18.67 -11.47
C ILE A 337 -32.98 -18.71 -12.42
N PRO A 338 -31.73 -18.66 -11.90
CA PRO A 338 -30.55 -18.90 -12.72
C PRO A 338 -30.67 -20.21 -13.51
N ASN A 339 -30.17 -20.19 -14.74
CA ASN A 339 -30.17 -21.37 -15.60
C ASN A 339 -29.44 -22.56 -14.95
N ARG A 340 -29.70 -23.76 -15.46
CA ARG A 340 -29.13 -25.00 -14.91
C ARG A 340 -27.61 -24.97 -14.77
N SER A 341 -26.89 -24.49 -15.80
CA SER A 341 -25.43 -24.40 -15.79
C SER A 341 -24.93 -23.46 -14.69
N ALA A 342 -25.56 -22.30 -14.53
CA ALA A 342 -25.19 -21.32 -13.51
C ALA A 342 -25.42 -21.83 -12.09
N ARG A 343 -26.52 -22.55 -11.85
CA ARG A 343 -26.79 -23.21 -10.57
C ARG A 343 -25.76 -24.30 -10.27
N GLN A 344 -25.41 -25.12 -11.26
CA GLN A 344 -24.37 -26.14 -11.10
C GLN A 344 -23.01 -25.51 -10.76
N MET A 345 -22.62 -24.42 -11.44
CA MET A 345 -21.38 -23.70 -11.16
C MET A 345 -21.39 -23.11 -9.74
N PHE A 346 -22.49 -22.46 -9.36
CA PHE A 346 -22.67 -21.91 -8.02
C PHE A 346 -22.51 -22.99 -6.95
N GLU A 347 -23.19 -24.12 -7.10
CA GLU A 347 -23.11 -25.24 -6.16
C GLU A 347 -21.68 -25.78 -6.02
N TYR A 348 -20.95 -25.93 -7.13
CA TYR A 348 -19.58 -26.44 -7.09
C TYR A 348 -18.64 -25.47 -6.38
N LEU A 349 -18.73 -24.18 -6.72
CA LEU A 349 -17.89 -23.14 -6.14
C LEU A 349 -18.23 -22.89 -4.67
N ASP A 350 -19.51 -22.86 -4.29
CA ASP A 350 -19.92 -22.65 -2.90
C ASP A 350 -19.54 -23.85 -2.02
N GLN A 351 -19.64 -25.07 -2.54
CA GLN A 351 -19.16 -26.27 -1.83
C GLN A 351 -17.64 -26.28 -1.64
N ASP A 352 -16.89 -25.84 -2.64
CA ASP A 352 -15.41 -25.92 -2.62
C ASP A 352 -14.76 -24.71 -1.92
N PHE A 353 -15.40 -23.53 -1.94
CA PHE A 353 -14.80 -22.26 -1.50
C PHE A 353 -15.71 -21.36 -0.65
N GLY A 354 -17.01 -21.65 -0.59
CA GLY A 354 -18.05 -20.78 -0.04
C GLY A 354 -18.40 -21.02 1.43
N LEU A 355 -19.66 -20.74 1.78
CA LEU A 355 -20.14 -20.54 3.16
C LEU A 355 -20.16 -21.80 4.05
N GLY A 356 -19.96 -22.99 3.46
CA GLY A 356 -19.89 -24.26 4.19
C GLY A 356 -18.57 -24.49 4.95
N LEU A 357 -17.58 -23.60 4.80
CA LEU A 357 -16.30 -23.63 5.52
C LEU A 357 -16.37 -22.74 6.76
N GLU A 358 -15.67 -23.09 7.85
CA GLU A 358 -15.56 -22.23 9.06
C GLU A 358 -15.08 -20.81 8.73
N LYS A 359 -14.36 -20.64 7.61
CA LYS A 359 -14.02 -19.35 6.99
C LYS A 359 -14.21 -19.45 5.47
N PRO A 360 -15.25 -18.84 4.88
CA PRO A 360 -15.42 -18.81 3.43
C PRO A 360 -14.24 -18.07 2.79
N LEU A 361 -13.61 -18.67 1.79
CA LEU A 361 -12.49 -18.08 1.05
C LEU A 361 -12.99 -17.19 -0.08
N ILE A 362 -14.14 -17.57 -0.67
CA ILE A 362 -14.80 -16.84 -1.74
C ILE A 362 -16.28 -16.70 -1.39
N SER A 363 -16.80 -15.47 -1.37
CA SER A 363 -18.22 -15.20 -1.39
C SER A 363 -18.73 -15.35 -2.83
N VAL A 364 -19.34 -16.49 -3.13
CA VAL A 364 -19.94 -16.74 -4.45
C VAL A 364 -21.31 -16.08 -4.50
N ASN A 365 -21.53 -15.20 -5.48
CA ASN A 365 -22.76 -14.47 -5.68
C ASN A 365 -23.36 -14.83 -7.04
N ILE A 366 -24.63 -15.21 -7.05
CA ILE A 366 -25.43 -15.41 -8.25
C ILE A 366 -26.73 -14.63 -8.06
N MET A 367 -27.15 -13.88 -9.07
CA MET A 367 -28.36 -13.06 -8.97
C MET A 367 -29.59 -13.90 -9.25
N GLU A 368 -30.48 -13.96 -8.26
CA GLU A 368 -31.84 -14.43 -8.44
C GLU A 368 -32.72 -13.28 -8.96
N ALA A 369 -33.68 -13.60 -9.83
CA ALA A 369 -34.55 -12.58 -10.38
C ALA A 369 -35.55 -12.10 -9.32
N ALA A 370 -35.53 -10.80 -9.03
CA ALA A 370 -36.49 -10.11 -8.16
C ALA A 370 -37.26 -9.04 -8.95
N SER A 371 -38.50 -8.74 -8.56
CA SER A 371 -39.33 -7.74 -9.25
C SER A 371 -39.07 -6.30 -8.76
N GLY A 372 -38.81 -5.36 -9.70
CA GLY A 372 -38.81 -3.90 -9.48
C GLY A 372 -37.43 -3.20 -9.49
N ASP A 373 -37.42 -1.87 -9.31
CA ASP A 373 -36.22 -0.98 -9.31
C ASP A 373 -35.14 -1.37 -8.29
N PHE A 374 -35.50 -2.17 -7.29
CA PHE A 374 -34.60 -2.70 -6.27
C PHE A 374 -33.61 -3.72 -6.84
N LEU A 375 -34.01 -4.46 -7.89
CA LEU A 375 -33.15 -5.44 -8.58
C LEU A 375 -31.93 -4.77 -9.22
N THR A 376 -32.14 -3.66 -9.93
CA THR A 376 -31.06 -2.95 -10.63
C THR A 376 -30.03 -2.40 -9.65
N ARG A 377 -30.46 -1.84 -8.51
CA ARG A 377 -29.55 -1.32 -7.48
C ARG A 377 -28.76 -2.44 -6.81
N GLN A 378 -29.40 -3.56 -6.47
CA GLN A 378 -28.72 -4.72 -5.89
C GLN A 378 -27.73 -5.35 -6.87
N LEU A 379 -28.10 -5.48 -8.15
CA LEU A 379 -27.23 -5.99 -9.20
C LEU A 379 -25.95 -5.16 -9.31
N TYR A 380 -26.08 -3.84 -9.48
CA TYR A 380 -24.91 -2.96 -9.58
C TYR A 380 -24.07 -2.94 -8.31
N ALA A 381 -24.70 -2.97 -7.12
CA ALA A 381 -23.97 -3.07 -5.87
C ALA A 381 -23.14 -4.36 -5.79
N ARG A 382 -23.69 -5.50 -6.23
CA ARG A 382 -22.97 -6.78 -6.27
C ARG A 382 -21.86 -6.79 -7.31
N LEU A 383 -22.13 -6.29 -8.52
CA LEU A 383 -21.12 -6.15 -9.57
C LEU A 383 -19.95 -5.26 -9.14
N GLN A 384 -20.23 -4.14 -8.45
CA GLN A 384 -19.20 -3.22 -7.93
C GLN A 384 -18.39 -3.79 -6.74
N GLN A 385 -18.97 -4.72 -5.99
CA GLN A 385 -18.29 -5.39 -4.87
C GLN A 385 -17.56 -6.65 -5.30
N SER A 386 -17.65 -7.04 -6.57
CA SER A 386 -17.05 -8.26 -7.09
C SER A 386 -15.56 -8.07 -7.31
N THR A 387 -14.76 -9.07 -6.96
CA THR A 387 -13.31 -9.10 -7.17
C THR A 387 -12.91 -10.15 -8.20
N LEU A 388 -13.85 -11.03 -8.56
CA LEU A 388 -13.76 -12.09 -9.55
C LEU A 388 -15.09 -12.19 -10.31
N ALA A 389 -15.05 -12.62 -11.58
CA ALA A 389 -16.26 -12.89 -12.34
C ALA A 389 -16.16 -14.13 -13.24
N ILE A 390 -17.25 -14.88 -13.30
CA ILE A 390 -17.49 -15.92 -14.30
C ILE A 390 -18.69 -15.51 -15.14
N ILE A 391 -18.49 -15.44 -16.45
CA ILE A 391 -19.53 -15.11 -17.42
C ILE A 391 -19.96 -16.38 -18.12
N LEU A 392 -21.24 -16.75 -17.99
CA LEU A 392 -21.81 -17.94 -18.62
C LEU A 392 -22.63 -17.56 -19.85
N LEU A 393 -22.09 -17.84 -21.02
CA LEU A 393 -22.79 -17.68 -22.29
C LEU A 393 -23.48 -18.99 -22.67
N THR A 394 -24.81 -19.05 -22.59
CA THR A 394 -25.64 -20.23 -22.93
C THR A 394 -26.55 -19.97 -24.12
N MET A 395 -27.04 -21.02 -24.78
CA MET A 395 -27.95 -20.91 -25.94
C MET A 395 -29.40 -20.60 -25.53
N ASP A 396 -29.65 -19.38 -25.03
CA ASP A 396 -30.94 -19.01 -24.44
C ASP A 396 -32.00 -18.60 -25.47
N ILE A 397 -31.57 -17.94 -26.56
CA ILE A 397 -32.45 -17.31 -27.55
C ILE A 397 -32.13 -17.90 -28.92
N ALA A 398 -33.14 -18.30 -29.68
CA ALA A 398 -33.01 -18.65 -31.10
C ALA A 398 -33.40 -17.44 -31.97
N SER A 399 -32.53 -17.03 -32.87
CA SER A 399 -32.84 -16.06 -33.92
C SER A 399 -33.68 -16.70 -35.02
N LEU A 400 -34.38 -15.86 -35.78
CA LEU A 400 -35.05 -16.24 -37.03
C LEU A 400 -34.07 -16.80 -38.08
N SER A 401 -32.77 -16.46 -37.98
CA SER A 401 -31.68 -16.98 -38.82
C SER A 401 -31.18 -18.37 -38.40
N GLY A 402 -31.68 -18.95 -37.30
CA GLY A 402 -31.21 -20.22 -36.75
C GLY A 402 -30.02 -20.10 -35.79
N GLU A 403 -29.41 -18.92 -35.68
CA GLU A 403 -28.34 -18.63 -34.71
C GLU A 403 -28.85 -18.63 -33.26
N ARG A 404 -27.98 -19.01 -32.32
CA ARG A 404 -28.28 -19.09 -30.90
C ARG A 404 -27.54 -18.01 -30.14
N PHE A 405 -28.22 -17.27 -29.28
CA PHE A 405 -27.66 -16.15 -28.52
C PHE A 405 -27.91 -16.33 -27.03
N THR A 406 -26.98 -15.84 -26.20
CA THR A 406 -27.22 -15.63 -24.76
C THR A 406 -28.16 -14.45 -24.54
N LYS A 407 -28.86 -14.44 -23.39
CA LYS A 407 -29.73 -13.32 -23.02
C LYS A 407 -28.97 -11.98 -22.89
N PRO A 408 -29.59 -10.86 -23.31
CA PRO A 408 -28.96 -9.53 -23.26
C PRO A 408 -28.41 -9.09 -21.90
N ASN A 409 -29.03 -9.48 -20.79
CA ASN A 409 -28.57 -9.10 -19.44
C ASN A 409 -27.12 -9.56 -19.19
N VAL A 410 -26.76 -10.75 -19.66
CA VAL A 410 -25.42 -11.30 -19.49
C VAL A 410 -24.38 -10.47 -20.23
N TYR A 411 -24.72 -9.97 -21.43
CA TYR A 411 -23.84 -9.09 -22.18
C TYR A 411 -23.68 -7.72 -21.50
N HIS A 412 -24.73 -7.20 -20.86
CA HIS A 412 -24.64 -5.96 -20.07
C HIS A 412 -23.72 -6.14 -18.84
N GLU A 413 -23.89 -7.24 -18.11
CA GLU A 413 -23.06 -7.58 -16.93
C GLU A 413 -21.59 -7.81 -17.32
N LEU A 414 -21.35 -8.55 -18.41
CA LEU A 414 -20.02 -8.74 -19.00
C LEU A 414 -19.37 -7.40 -19.34
N GLY A 415 -20.07 -6.50 -20.04
CA GLY A 415 -19.54 -5.20 -20.41
C GLY A 415 -19.20 -4.32 -19.20
N TYR A 416 -19.96 -4.45 -18.11
CA TYR A 416 -19.65 -3.78 -16.85
C TYR A 416 -18.41 -4.39 -16.18
N LEU A 417 -18.37 -5.72 -16.05
CA LEU A 417 -17.30 -6.44 -15.36
C LEU A 417 -15.96 -6.32 -16.09
N MET A 418 -15.95 -6.28 -17.41
CA MET A 418 -14.74 -6.00 -18.20
C MET A 418 -14.15 -4.61 -17.95
N ARG A 419 -14.97 -3.62 -17.52
CA ARG A 419 -14.50 -2.29 -17.13
C ARG A 419 -14.07 -2.24 -15.66
N HIS A 420 -14.64 -3.10 -14.83
CA HIS A 420 -14.47 -3.08 -13.39
C HIS A 420 -13.33 -3.97 -12.90
N LEU A 421 -13.10 -5.12 -13.56
CA LEU A 421 -12.12 -6.13 -13.18
C LEU A 421 -10.95 -6.18 -14.17
N ASP A 422 -9.78 -6.57 -13.65
CA ASP A 422 -8.64 -6.92 -14.50
C ASP A 422 -8.96 -8.12 -15.39
N SER A 423 -8.36 -8.16 -16.58
CA SER A 423 -8.57 -9.24 -17.56
C SER A 423 -8.26 -10.64 -17.02
N GLN A 424 -7.37 -10.77 -16.03
CA GLN A 424 -7.04 -12.05 -15.39
C GLN A 424 -8.06 -12.49 -14.33
N ARG A 425 -8.91 -11.57 -13.86
CA ARG A 425 -9.95 -11.77 -12.83
C ARG A 425 -11.35 -11.99 -13.41
N LEU A 426 -11.44 -12.17 -14.73
CA LEU A 426 -12.68 -12.49 -15.43
C LEU A 426 -12.48 -13.75 -16.29
N LEU A 427 -13.40 -14.71 -16.17
CA LEU A 427 -13.44 -15.94 -16.97
C LEU A 427 -14.72 -16.00 -17.78
N VAL A 428 -14.60 -16.25 -19.08
CA VAL A 428 -15.75 -16.48 -19.98
C VAL A 428 -15.86 -17.97 -20.26
N LEU A 429 -16.99 -18.56 -19.90
CA LEU A 429 -17.38 -19.92 -20.28
C LEU A 429 -18.49 -19.84 -21.33
N CYS A 430 -18.30 -20.50 -22.45
CA CYS A 430 -19.22 -20.43 -23.58
C CYS A 430 -19.75 -21.80 -23.95
N GLU A 431 -21.08 -21.94 -23.99
CA GLU A 431 -21.72 -23.14 -24.50
C GLU A 431 -21.47 -23.25 -26.01
N GLU A 432 -21.10 -24.44 -26.47
CA GLU A 432 -20.85 -24.71 -27.88
C GLU A 432 -22.08 -24.37 -28.74
N GLY A 433 -21.86 -23.59 -29.81
CA GLY A 433 -22.93 -23.15 -30.72
C GLY A 433 -23.57 -21.82 -30.37
N VAL A 434 -23.17 -21.15 -29.28
CA VAL A 434 -23.56 -19.76 -28.99
C VAL A 434 -22.83 -18.79 -29.93
N HIS A 435 -23.58 -17.87 -30.53
CA HIS A 435 -23.03 -16.74 -31.25
C HIS A 435 -22.36 -15.77 -30.27
N VAL A 436 -21.04 -15.65 -30.39
CA VAL A 436 -20.23 -14.78 -29.54
C VAL A 436 -20.12 -13.38 -30.17
N PRO A 437 -20.43 -12.28 -29.46
CA PRO A 437 -20.34 -10.94 -30.03
C PRO A 437 -18.90 -10.50 -30.34
N SER A 438 -18.73 -9.73 -31.42
CA SER A 438 -17.44 -9.30 -32.01
C SER A 438 -16.48 -8.63 -31.02
N ASN A 439 -17.01 -7.96 -30.00
CA ASN A 439 -16.25 -7.28 -28.95
C ASN A 439 -15.54 -8.21 -27.95
N ILE A 440 -15.84 -9.51 -27.96
CA ILE A 440 -15.22 -10.52 -27.09
C ILE A 440 -14.58 -11.68 -27.85
N HIS A 441 -14.46 -11.58 -29.18
CA HIS A 441 -13.82 -12.61 -29.99
C HIS A 441 -12.34 -12.84 -29.65
N ASP A 442 -11.63 -11.79 -29.23
CA ASP A 442 -10.20 -11.84 -28.91
C ASP A 442 -9.93 -12.21 -27.43
N LEU A 443 -10.97 -12.46 -26.63
CA LEU A 443 -10.82 -12.90 -25.24
C LEU A 443 -10.61 -14.42 -25.17
N VAL A 444 -9.70 -14.83 -24.28
CA VAL A 444 -9.52 -16.25 -23.95
C VAL A 444 -10.78 -16.75 -23.25
N ARG A 445 -11.49 -17.68 -23.89
CA ARG A 445 -12.71 -18.32 -23.38
C ARG A 445 -12.53 -19.83 -23.26
N VAL A 446 -13.38 -20.46 -22.46
CA VAL A 446 -13.45 -21.92 -22.36
C VAL A 446 -14.80 -22.38 -22.90
N ASP A 447 -14.75 -23.17 -23.97
CA ASP A 447 -15.97 -23.72 -24.58
C ASP A 447 -16.39 -25.00 -23.84
N PHE A 448 -17.70 -25.23 -23.68
CA PHE A 448 -18.24 -26.44 -23.08
C PHE A 448 -19.49 -26.96 -23.83
N PRO A 449 -19.70 -28.28 -23.92
CA PRO A 449 -20.88 -28.82 -24.58
C PRO A 449 -22.16 -28.51 -23.81
N LYS A 450 -23.28 -28.42 -24.54
CA LYS A 450 -24.61 -28.15 -23.95
C LYS A 450 -24.91 -29.09 -22.79
N ASP A 451 -25.37 -28.52 -21.67
CA ASP A 451 -25.71 -29.25 -20.43
C ASP A 451 -24.53 -30.03 -19.78
N LYS A 452 -23.28 -29.84 -20.25
CA LYS A 452 -22.08 -30.56 -19.77
C LYS A 452 -21.01 -29.64 -19.16
N LEU A 453 -21.43 -28.58 -18.49
CA LEU A 453 -20.54 -27.62 -17.80
C LEU A 453 -19.56 -28.29 -16.82
N ALA A 454 -19.94 -29.44 -16.23
CA ALA A 454 -19.04 -30.21 -15.38
C ALA A 454 -17.70 -30.54 -16.05
N LEU A 455 -17.64 -30.70 -17.38
CA LEU A 455 -16.41 -31.00 -18.10
C LEU A 455 -15.39 -29.84 -18.10
N CYS A 456 -15.83 -28.60 -17.87
CA CYS A 456 -14.96 -27.42 -17.85
C CYS A 456 -14.66 -26.89 -16.45
N TYR A 457 -15.16 -27.53 -15.37
CA TYR A 457 -14.90 -27.05 -14.01
C TYR A 457 -13.40 -27.07 -13.65
N LYS A 458 -12.65 -28.01 -14.23
CA LYS A 458 -11.19 -28.03 -14.15
C LYS A 458 -10.56 -26.70 -14.62
N ASP A 459 -11.05 -26.15 -15.73
CA ASP A 459 -10.54 -24.90 -16.28
C ASP A 459 -10.85 -23.69 -15.36
N VAL A 460 -11.94 -23.77 -14.60
CA VAL A 460 -12.27 -22.80 -13.54
C VAL A 460 -11.25 -22.87 -12.39
N LEU A 461 -10.88 -24.07 -11.94
CA LEU A 461 -9.88 -24.25 -10.89
C LEU A 461 -8.49 -23.72 -11.32
N ASP A 462 -8.09 -23.99 -12.57
CA ASP A 462 -6.85 -23.46 -13.14
C ASP A 462 -6.87 -21.94 -13.30
N TRP A 463 -8.03 -21.38 -13.63
CA TRP A 463 -8.21 -19.94 -13.68
C TRP A 463 -8.09 -19.31 -12.29
N LEU A 464 -8.74 -19.87 -11.25
CA LEU A 464 -8.61 -19.37 -9.88
C LEU A 464 -7.15 -19.35 -9.39
N LYS A 465 -6.33 -20.32 -9.81
CA LYS A 465 -4.89 -20.34 -9.54
C LYS A 465 -4.14 -19.19 -10.24
N ARG A 466 -4.49 -18.89 -11.48
CA ARG A 466 -3.82 -17.85 -12.29
C ARG A 466 -4.31 -16.44 -11.96
N ALA A 467 -5.54 -16.29 -11.47
CA ALA A 467 -6.17 -15.02 -11.12
C ALA A 467 -5.61 -14.37 -9.83
N ASN A 468 -4.50 -14.90 -9.28
CA ASN A 468 -3.83 -14.42 -8.07
C ASN A 468 -4.81 -14.29 -6.88
N THR A 469 -5.67 -15.30 -6.71
CA THR A 469 -6.64 -15.38 -5.61
C THR A 469 -5.96 -15.80 -4.30
N PHE A 470 -6.60 -15.54 -3.17
CA PHE A 470 -6.14 -15.97 -1.85
C PHE A 470 -6.36 -17.47 -1.57
N VAL A 471 -6.80 -18.26 -2.55
CA VAL A 471 -7.14 -19.68 -2.36
C VAL A 471 -5.85 -20.51 -2.23
N PRO A 472 -5.59 -21.15 -1.07
CA PRO A 472 -4.38 -21.95 -0.89
C PRO A 472 -4.36 -23.18 -1.80
N THR A 473 -3.17 -23.57 -2.27
CA THR A 473 -2.97 -24.77 -3.11
C THR A 473 -3.64 -26.04 -2.54
N PRO A 474 -3.58 -26.35 -1.23
CA PRO A 474 -4.26 -27.52 -0.67
C PRO A 474 -5.79 -27.52 -0.85
N VAL A 475 -6.40 -26.33 -0.87
CA VAL A 475 -7.85 -26.18 -1.07
C VAL A 475 -8.21 -26.46 -2.53
N ILE A 476 -7.39 -25.99 -3.48
CA ILE A 476 -7.55 -26.33 -4.91
C ILE A 476 -7.41 -27.85 -5.13
N GLU A 477 -6.45 -28.51 -4.48
CA GLU A 477 -6.31 -29.97 -4.54
C GLU A 477 -7.54 -30.70 -4.02
N GLN A 478 -8.12 -30.21 -2.92
CA GLN A 478 -9.35 -30.76 -2.36
C GLN A 478 -10.53 -30.58 -3.33
N ALA A 479 -10.67 -29.40 -3.94
CA ALA A 479 -11.68 -29.14 -4.97
C ALA A 479 -11.52 -30.09 -6.18
N CYS A 480 -10.29 -30.35 -6.63
CA CYS A 480 -10.02 -31.36 -7.67
C CYS A 480 -10.53 -32.75 -7.26
N ARG A 481 -10.30 -33.18 -6.00
CA ARG A 481 -10.79 -34.48 -5.49
C ARG A 481 -12.31 -34.53 -5.39
N HIS A 482 -12.96 -33.44 -4.96
CA HIS A 482 -14.41 -33.34 -4.97
C HIS A 482 -14.95 -33.48 -6.40
N HIS A 483 -14.33 -32.80 -7.35
CA HIS A 483 -14.75 -32.83 -8.74
C HIS A 483 -14.60 -34.21 -9.39
N LEU A 484 -13.53 -34.96 -9.09
CA LEU A 484 -13.40 -36.36 -9.52
C LEU A 484 -14.61 -37.21 -9.08
N LYS A 485 -15.06 -37.06 -7.83
CA LYS A 485 -16.25 -37.75 -7.31
C LYS A 485 -17.54 -37.29 -8.00
N ARG A 486 -17.64 -36.00 -8.39
CA ARG A 486 -18.79 -35.46 -9.13
C ARG A 486 -18.88 -36.13 -10.52
N LEU A 487 -17.75 -36.26 -11.23
CA LEU A 487 -17.70 -36.92 -12.53
C LEU A 487 -18.10 -38.40 -12.44
N ASP A 488 -17.64 -39.13 -11.42
CA ASP A 488 -18.05 -40.53 -11.17
C ASP A 488 -19.57 -40.67 -11.03
N ARG A 489 -20.19 -39.80 -10.22
CA ARG A 489 -21.65 -39.81 -10.01
C ARG A 489 -22.42 -39.47 -11.29
N MET A 490 -21.92 -38.53 -12.09
CA MET A 490 -22.57 -38.14 -13.35
C MET A 490 -22.46 -39.23 -14.43
N THR A 491 -21.41 -40.05 -14.37
CA THR A 491 -21.28 -41.26 -15.21
C THR A 491 -22.31 -42.31 -14.81
N GLN A 492 -22.44 -42.57 -13.50
CA GLN A 492 -23.42 -43.53 -12.96
C GLN A 492 -24.87 -43.12 -13.22
N ALA A 493 -25.13 -41.81 -13.29
CA ALA A 493 -26.44 -41.25 -13.61
C ALA A 493 -26.69 -41.12 -15.14
N GLU A 494 -25.79 -41.64 -15.98
CA GLU A 494 -25.86 -41.59 -17.46
C GLU A 494 -25.95 -40.16 -18.04
N VAL A 495 -25.49 -39.15 -17.30
CA VAL A 495 -25.47 -37.74 -17.74
C VAL A 495 -24.25 -37.46 -18.62
N LEU A 496 -23.15 -38.15 -18.38
CA LEU A 496 -21.91 -38.09 -19.16
C LEU A 496 -21.52 -39.48 -19.66
N THR A 497 -20.89 -39.55 -20.82
CA THR A 497 -20.35 -40.81 -21.34
C THR A 497 -19.06 -41.19 -20.60
N GLN A 498 -18.73 -42.48 -20.60
CA GLN A 498 -17.51 -42.99 -19.98
C GLN A 498 -16.25 -42.34 -20.58
N GLU A 499 -16.23 -42.14 -21.91
CA GLU A 499 -15.12 -41.51 -22.64
C GLU A 499 -14.89 -40.05 -22.24
N GLU A 500 -15.98 -39.27 -22.09
CA GLU A 500 -15.92 -37.87 -21.64
C GLU A 500 -15.34 -37.76 -20.24
N VAL A 501 -15.76 -38.68 -19.35
CA VAL A 501 -15.31 -38.71 -17.96
C VAL A 501 -13.85 -39.13 -17.85
N ASP A 502 -13.42 -40.12 -18.62
CA ASP A 502 -12.03 -40.57 -18.61
C ASP A 502 -11.08 -39.48 -19.12
N THR A 503 -11.48 -38.75 -20.17
CA THR A 503 -10.74 -37.59 -20.68
C THR A 503 -10.63 -36.48 -19.63
N ALA A 504 -11.74 -36.13 -18.96
CA ALA A 504 -11.76 -35.11 -17.90
C ALA A 504 -10.90 -35.52 -16.68
N LYS A 505 -10.97 -36.80 -16.28
CA LYS A 505 -10.16 -37.36 -15.19
C LYS A 505 -8.68 -37.35 -15.50
N GLN A 506 -8.29 -37.66 -16.75
CA GLN A 506 -6.89 -37.61 -17.16
C GLN A 506 -6.33 -36.19 -17.01
N ARG A 507 -7.04 -35.18 -17.52
CA ARG A 507 -6.66 -33.76 -17.38
C ARG A 507 -6.51 -33.34 -15.92
N LEU A 508 -7.41 -33.78 -15.03
CA LEU A 508 -7.34 -33.50 -13.59
C LEU A 508 -6.14 -34.18 -12.91
N LYS A 509 -5.84 -35.43 -13.26
CA LYS A 509 -4.72 -36.18 -12.67
C LYS A 509 -3.36 -35.60 -13.04
N GLU A 510 -3.19 -35.18 -14.30
CA GLU A 510 -1.95 -34.54 -14.77
C GLU A 510 -1.62 -33.28 -13.98
N ASP A 511 -2.62 -32.47 -13.64
CA ASP A 511 -2.41 -31.24 -12.88
C ASP A 511 -2.25 -31.46 -11.38
N MET A 512 -2.92 -32.47 -10.79
CA MET A 512 -2.61 -32.89 -9.41
C MET A 512 -1.15 -33.33 -9.24
N GLU A 513 -0.55 -33.96 -10.25
CA GLU A 513 0.88 -34.30 -10.24
C GLU A 513 1.80 -33.08 -10.44
N LYS A 514 1.36 -32.04 -11.15
CA LYS A 514 2.08 -30.76 -11.22
C LYS A 514 1.99 -29.98 -9.91
N LEU A 515 0.86 -30.06 -9.19
CA LEU A 515 0.64 -29.37 -7.91
C LEU A 515 1.56 -29.89 -6.80
N LYS A 516 1.86 -31.19 -6.76
CA LYS A 516 2.82 -31.77 -5.81
C LYS A 516 4.28 -31.30 -6.01
N LYS A 517 4.60 -30.72 -7.17
CA LYS A 517 5.96 -30.28 -7.55
C LYS A 517 6.18 -28.77 -7.40
N SER A 518 5.13 -27.99 -7.13
CA SER A 518 5.15 -26.54 -6.92
C SER A 518 4.97 -26.20 -5.45
#